data_AF-A0A352RSB1-F1
#
_entry.id   AF-A0A352RSB1-F1
#
_cell.length_a   1.000
_cell.length_b   1.000
_cell.length_c   1.000
_cell.angle_alpha   90.00
_cell.angle_beta   90.00
_cell.angle_gamma   90.00
#
_symmetry.space_group_name_H-M   'P 1'
#
loop_
_entity.id
_entity.type
_entity.pdbx_description
1 polymer ?
#
loop_
_entity_poly.entity_id
_entity_poly.type
_entity_poly.pdbx_seq_one_letter_code
_entity_poly.pdbx_strand_id
1 'polypeptide(L)'
;RRVVLPRVLTVTQIAKLACQTDIELEVFGFGSLCVMAEGRCLLSSYATGDSPNNKGVCSPAHAVRWDEQDGTMQARLSGILIDSYAPGEPAGYPTLCKGRFTVEGERGYVLEEPTSLNAVSLLPTLIDIGIAAIKIEGRQRSPRYVADVVGVLRAAIDDACRDPKRFAPRQEWQATLGRHAEGDQVTQGAYERPWR
;
A
#
# COMPACT_ATOMS: atom_id res chain seq x y z
N ARG A 1 -7.32 6.59 -24.54
CA ARG A 1 -6.09 5.85 -24.13
C ARG A 1 -5.76 6.33 -22.72
N ARG A 2 -5.25 5.47 -21.83
CA ARG A 2 -5.00 5.81 -20.40
C ARG A 2 -3.64 5.30 -19.96
N VAL A 3 -2.96 6.07 -19.10
CA VAL A 3 -1.68 5.69 -18.48
C VAL A 3 -1.88 5.45 -16.99
N VAL A 4 -1.40 4.31 -16.52
CA VAL A 4 -1.37 3.99 -15.08
C VAL A 4 -0.07 4.52 -14.49
N LEU A 5 -0.18 5.44 -13.53
CA LEU A 5 0.99 6.04 -12.89
C LEU A 5 1.60 5.09 -11.83
N PRO A 6 2.93 5.12 -11.66
CA PRO A 6 3.58 4.37 -10.60
C PRO A 6 3.28 4.99 -9.23
N ARG A 7 3.25 4.15 -8.19
CA ARG A 7 2.88 4.51 -6.80
C ARG A 7 3.97 5.29 -6.04
N VAL A 8 4.87 5.96 -6.75
CA VAL A 8 6.05 6.67 -6.22
C VAL A 8 6.01 8.18 -6.47
N LEU A 9 5.02 8.65 -7.23
CA LEU A 9 4.87 10.06 -7.54
C LEU A 9 4.11 10.80 -6.44
N THR A 10 4.58 12.00 -6.11
CA THR A 10 3.85 12.93 -5.23
C THR A 10 2.66 13.54 -5.95
N VAL A 11 1.68 14.08 -5.20
CA VAL A 11 0.53 14.78 -5.79
C VAL A 11 0.98 15.93 -6.69
N THR A 12 2.02 16.67 -6.29
CA THR A 12 2.59 17.76 -7.09
C THR A 12 3.20 17.27 -8.41
N GLN A 13 3.88 16.12 -8.41
CA GLN A 13 4.41 15.52 -9.64
C GLN A 13 3.29 15.04 -10.56
N ILE A 14 2.25 14.44 -9.99
CA ILE A 14 1.05 14.01 -10.73
C ILE A 14 0.36 15.21 -11.38
N ALA A 15 0.17 16.31 -10.65
CA ALA A 15 -0.42 17.54 -11.18
C ALA A 15 0.41 18.12 -12.34
N LYS A 16 1.74 18.18 -12.20
CA LYS A 16 2.64 18.63 -13.28
C LYS A 16 2.50 17.78 -14.54
N LEU A 17 2.41 16.46 -14.38
CA LEU A 17 2.25 15.54 -15.51
C LEU A 17 0.89 15.72 -16.18
N ALA A 18 -0.19 15.86 -15.40
CA ALA A 18 -1.55 16.08 -15.92
C ALA A 18 -1.65 17.36 -16.78
N CYS A 19 -0.92 18.42 -16.41
CA CYS A 19 -0.88 19.65 -17.22
C CYS A 19 -0.10 19.53 -18.54
N GLN A 20 0.64 18.44 -18.76
CA GLN A 20 1.53 18.27 -19.92
C GLN A 20 1.03 17.23 -20.92
N THR A 21 -0.15 16.66 -20.72
CA THR A 21 -0.69 15.59 -21.56
C THR A 21 -2.21 15.61 -21.59
N ASP A 22 -2.78 15.29 -22.74
CA ASP A 22 -4.23 15.07 -22.90
C ASP A 22 -4.62 13.59 -22.67
N ILE A 23 -3.66 12.74 -22.30
CA ILE A 23 -3.92 11.31 -22.05
C ILE A 23 -4.49 11.15 -20.63
N GLU A 24 -5.58 10.41 -20.51
CA GLU A 24 -6.17 10.06 -19.21
C GLU A 24 -5.14 9.42 -18.28
N LEU A 25 -5.12 9.86 -17.02
CA LEU A 25 -4.24 9.32 -15.98
C LEU A 25 -5.03 8.49 -14.97
N GLU A 26 -4.44 7.37 -14.55
CA GLU A 26 -4.95 6.50 -13.49
C GLU A 26 -3.94 6.45 -12.34
N VAL A 27 -4.43 6.62 -11.12
CA VAL A 27 -3.59 6.58 -9.90
C VAL A 27 -4.09 5.49 -8.95
N PHE A 28 -3.20 5.02 -8.08
CA PHE A 28 -3.57 4.02 -7.07
C PHE A 28 -4.25 4.68 -5.87
N GLY A 29 -5.41 4.18 -5.46
CA GLY A 29 -6.21 4.79 -4.39
C GLY A 29 -6.42 3.93 -3.16
N PHE A 30 -6.35 2.60 -3.25
CA PHE A 30 -6.49 1.77 -2.06
C PHE A 30 -5.83 0.38 -2.15
N GLY A 31 -5.19 -0.03 -1.05
CA GLY A 31 -4.71 -1.38 -0.79
C GLY A 31 -3.22 -1.45 -0.45
N SER A 32 -2.72 -2.67 -0.23
CA SER A 32 -1.32 -2.94 0.14
C SER A 32 -0.34 -2.17 -0.75
N LEU A 33 0.46 -1.30 -0.14
CA LEU A 33 1.44 -0.52 -0.88
C LEU A 33 2.61 -1.43 -1.27
N CYS A 34 3.00 -1.37 -2.54
CA CYS A 34 4.18 -2.02 -3.07
C CYS A 34 5.01 -0.93 -3.75
N VAL A 35 6.09 -0.53 -3.10
CA VAL A 35 7.14 0.28 -3.72
C VAL A 35 8.02 -0.66 -4.52
N MET A 36 7.64 -0.91 -5.77
CA MET A 36 8.51 -1.50 -6.79
C MET A 36 9.65 -0.53 -7.17
N ALA A 37 10.28 0.09 -6.18
CA ALA A 37 11.45 0.93 -6.36
C ALA A 37 12.69 0.03 -6.42
N GLU A 38 13.58 0.30 -7.38
CA GLU A 38 14.97 -0.17 -7.37
C GLU A 38 15.16 -1.69 -7.28
N GLY A 39 14.21 -2.48 -7.79
CA GLY A 39 14.33 -3.93 -7.79
C GLY A 39 14.26 -4.56 -6.39
N ARG A 40 13.68 -3.89 -5.39
CA ARG A 40 13.47 -4.44 -4.03
C ARG A 40 12.79 -5.81 -4.01
N CYS A 41 11.96 -6.13 -5.00
CA CYS A 41 11.36 -7.47 -5.15
C CYS A 41 12.36 -8.57 -5.51
N LEU A 42 13.55 -8.22 -6.02
CA LEU A 42 14.65 -9.15 -6.20
C LEU A 42 15.16 -9.67 -4.85
N LEU A 43 15.03 -8.90 -3.76
CA LEU A 43 15.40 -9.35 -2.42
C LEU A 43 14.58 -10.58 -2.01
N SER A 44 13.28 -10.56 -2.28
CA SER A 44 12.41 -11.72 -2.07
C SER A 44 12.85 -12.92 -2.91
N SER A 45 13.22 -12.71 -4.17
CA SER A 45 13.76 -13.79 -5.02
C SER A 45 15.08 -14.33 -4.52
N TYR A 46 15.97 -13.47 -4.06
CA TYR A 46 17.22 -13.87 -3.44
C TYR A 46 16.97 -14.72 -2.19
N ALA A 47 16.06 -14.29 -1.31
CA ALA A 47 15.76 -14.99 -0.07
C ALA A 47 15.06 -16.33 -0.29
N THR A 48 14.21 -16.45 -1.30
CA THR A 48 13.27 -17.59 -1.44
C THR A 48 13.55 -18.48 -2.64
N GLY A 49 14.38 -18.03 -3.59
CA GLY A 49 14.57 -18.69 -4.88
C GLY A 49 13.39 -18.51 -5.85
N ASP A 50 12.31 -17.85 -5.43
CA ASP A 50 11.08 -17.67 -6.21
C ASP A 50 10.93 -16.25 -6.76
N SER A 51 10.39 -16.12 -7.98
CA SER A 51 10.04 -14.81 -8.55
C SER A 51 8.66 -14.33 -8.04
N PRO A 52 8.58 -13.20 -7.30
CA PRO A 52 7.31 -12.60 -6.87
C PRO A 52 6.35 -12.33 -8.02
N ASN A 53 6.91 -11.95 -9.17
CA ASN A 53 6.13 -11.56 -10.35
C ASN A 53 5.38 -12.75 -10.95
N ASN A 54 5.98 -13.95 -10.89
CA ASN A 54 5.40 -15.17 -11.47
C ASN A 54 4.46 -15.91 -10.52
N LYS A 55 4.68 -15.79 -9.20
CA LYS A 55 3.88 -16.47 -8.17
C LYS A 55 2.79 -15.59 -7.58
N GLY A 56 2.90 -14.28 -7.78
CA GLY A 56 1.91 -13.29 -7.39
C GLY A 56 1.85 -12.96 -5.91
N VAL A 57 2.90 -13.33 -5.16
CA VAL A 57 3.12 -12.99 -3.75
C VAL A 57 4.58 -12.61 -3.58
N CYS A 58 4.86 -11.58 -2.77
CA CYS A 58 6.23 -11.16 -2.50
C CYS A 58 6.99 -12.18 -1.64
N SER A 59 6.26 -12.88 -0.78
CA SER A 59 6.81 -13.97 0.03
C SER A 59 5.95 -15.20 -0.21
N PRO A 60 6.48 -16.28 -0.80
CA PRO A 60 5.73 -17.51 -0.97
C PRO A 60 5.46 -18.16 0.39
N ALA A 61 4.24 -18.66 0.57
CA ALA A 61 3.79 -19.21 1.86
C ALA A 61 4.70 -20.34 2.40
N HIS A 62 5.30 -21.15 1.52
CA HIS A 62 6.19 -22.22 1.97
C HIS A 62 7.49 -21.72 2.63
N ALA A 63 7.93 -20.51 2.30
CA ALA A 63 9.13 -19.88 2.84
C ALA A 63 8.87 -19.07 4.11
N VAL A 64 7.61 -18.71 4.39
CA VAL A 64 7.23 -17.93 5.57
C VAL A 64 7.17 -18.82 6.80
N ARG A 65 7.76 -18.35 7.91
CA ARG A 65 7.66 -18.97 9.24
C ARG A 65 7.33 -17.91 10.28
N TRP A 66 6.57 -18.33 11.28
CA TRP A 66 6.20 -17.55 12.45
C TRP A 66 6.65 -18.34 13.66
N ASP A 67 7.65 -17.84 14.37
CA ASP A 67 8.26 -18.52 15.51
C ASP A 67 7.98 -17.70 16.76
N GLU A 68 7.24 -18.27 17.72
CA GLU A 68 6.93 -17.61 18.98
C GLU A 68 7.92 -18.04 20.06
N GLN A 69 8.58 -17.07 20.69
CA GLN A 69 9.52 -17.31 21.78
C GLN A 69 9.35 -16.23 22.85
N ASP A 70 9.12 -16.65 24.10
CA ASP A 70 9.00 -15.76 25.27
C ASP A 70 7.98 -14.61 25.05
N GLY A 71 6.86 -14.91 24.39
CA GLY A 71 5.81 -13.95 24.05
C GLY A 71 6.15 -13.00 22.89
N THR A 72 7.34 -13.12 22.30
CA THR A 72 7.72 -12.38 21.09
C THR A 72 7.49 -13.23 19.87
N MET A 73 6.74 -12.71 18.88
CA MET A 73 6.49 -13.39 17.62
C MET A 73 7.52 -12.96 16.57
N GLN A 74 8.30 -13.90 16.04
CA GLN A 74 9.28 -13.64 14.99
C GLN A 74 8.73 -14.04 13.61
N ALA A 75 8.71 -13.10 12.67
CA ALA A 75 8.43 -13.37 11.27
C ALA A 75 9.73 -13.67 10.53
N ARG A 76 9.80 -14.83 9.89
CA ARG A 76 10.97 -15.26 9.12
C ARG A 76 10.61 -15.62 7.69
N LEU A 77 11.54 -15.40 6.77
CA LEU A 77 11.44 -15.79 5.36
C LEU A 77 12.68 -16.56 4.97
N SER A 78 12.52 -17.85 4.66
CA SER A 78 13.63 -18.78 4.41
C SER A 78 14.70 -18.74 5.50
N GLY A 79 14.28 -18.61 6.77
CA GLY A 79 15.18 -18.52 7.92
C GLY A 79 15.73 -17.12 8.21
N ILE A 80 15.59 -16.14 7.30
CA ILE A 80 15.97 -14.74 7.54
C ILE A 80 14.92 -14.10 8.46
N LEU A 81 15.36 -13.50 9.56
CA LEU A 81 14.48 -12.71 10.44
C LEU A 81 14.08 -11.42 9.72
N ILE A 82 12.78 -11.24 9.48
CA ILE A 82 12.20 -10.05 8.86
C ILE A 82 11.75 -9.06 9.93
N ASP A 83 11.12 -9.57 10.99
CA ASP A 83 10.60 -8.74 12.07
C ASP A 83 10.34 -9.56 13.34
N SER A 84 10.24 -8.86 14.47
CA SER A 84 9.84 -9.38 15.77
C SER A 84 8.77 -8.48 16.37
N TYR A 85 7.61 -9.05 16.69
CA TYR A 85 6.43 -8.36 17.21
C TYR A 85 6.24 -8.65 18.70
N ALA A 86 5.92 -7.60 19.46
CA ALA A 86 5.53 -7.74 20.86
C ALA A 86 4.14 -8.40 20.99
N PRO A 87 3.77 -8.93 22.17
CA PRO A 87 2.43 -9.47 22.39
C PRO A 87 1.32 -8.47 22.00
N GLY A 88 0.45 -8.87 21.08
CA GLY A 88 -0.67 -8.05 20.61
C GLY A 88 -0.30 -6.93 19.63
N GLU A 89 0.96 -6.81 19.23
CA GLU A 89 1.36 -5.88 18.16
C GLU A 89 0.83 -6.38 16.80
N PRO A 90 0.19 -5.52 15.98
CA PRO A 90 -0.25 -5.89 14.64
C PRO A 90 0.93 -6.33 13.77
N ALA A 91 0.79 -7.49 13.14
CA ALA A 91 1.80 -8.05 12.25
C ALA A 91 1.33 -8.00 10.79
N GLY A 92 2.14 -7.39 9.93
CA GLY A 92 1.95 -7.42 8.48
C GLY A 92 2.32 -8.78 7.89
N TYR A 93 1.97 -9.01 6.62
CA TYR A 93 2.43 -10.21 5.93
C TYR A 93 3.96 -10.19 5.77
N PRO A 94 4.71 -11.25 6.14
CA PRO A 94 6.18 -11.22 6.19
C PRO A 94 6.79 -11.00 4.82
N THR A 95 7.04 -9.74 4.49
CA THR A 95 7.57 -9.31 3.20
C THR A 95 8.91 -8.65 3.46
N LEU A 96 9.96 -9.14 2.79
CA LEU A 96 11.33 -8.75 3.11
C LEU A 96 11.56 -7.24 3.03
N CYS A 97 10.96 -6.57 2.04
CA CYS A 97 11.05 -5.11 1.91
C CYS A 97 10.18 -4.32 2.90
N LYS A 98 9.40 -5.00 3.74
CA LYS A 98 8.52 -4.40 4.76
C LYS A 98 8.92 -4.77 6.20
N GLY A 99 10.08 -5.41 6.37
CA GLY A 99 10.61 -5.80 7.67
C GLY A 99 11.27 -4.65 8.43
N ARG A 100 11.48 -4.86 9.74
CA ARG A 100 12.29 -3.98 10.58
C ARG A 100 13.70 -4.54 10.71
N PHE A 101 14.68 -3.77 10.24
CA PHE A 101 16.09 -4.15 10.27
C PHE A 101 16.88 -3.17 11.15
N THR A 102 18.01 -3.63 11.66
CA THR A 102 18.96 -2.78 12.37
C THR A 102 20.04 -2.29 11.40
N VAL A 103 20.10 -0.99 11.19
CA VAL A 103 21.13 -0.33 10.36
C VAL A 103 21.79 0.75 11.23
N GLU A 104 23.12 0.70 11.33
CA GLU A 104 23.90 1.64 12.16
C GLU A 104 23.43 1.74 13.62
N GLY A 105 22.88 0.64 14.16
CA GLY A 105 22.39 0.57 15.54
C GLY A 105 20.92 0.99 15.71
N GLU A 106 20.27 1.51 14.68
CA GLU A 106 18.86 1.89 14.72
C GLU A 106 17.98 0.80 14.11
N ARG A 107 16.95 0.37 14.84
CA ARG A 107 15.94 -0.59 14.35
C ARG A 107 14.74 0.17 13.80
N GLY A 108 14.39 -0.09 12.54
CA GLY A 108 13.21 0.51 11.92
C GLY A 108 12.89 -0.08 10.55
N TYR A 109 11.85 0.45 9.92
CA TYR A 109 11.48 0.11 8.55
C TYR A 109 12.42 0.81 7.56
N VAL A 110 13.55 0.17 7.26
CA VAL A 110 14.61 0.76 6.42
C VAL A 110 14.18 0.91 4.96
N LEU A 111 13.28 0.04 4.49
CA LEU A 111 12.86 -0.01 3.09
C LEU A 111 11.45 0.55 2.91
N GLU A 112 10.45 -0.08 3.51
CA GLU A 112 9.05 0.37 3.49
C GLU A 112 8.32 -0.12 4.74
N GLU A 113 7.28 0.60 5.15
CA GLU A 113 6.40 0.17 6.24
C GLU A 113 5.27 -0.76 5.72
N PRO A 114 4.78 -1.72 6.52
CA PRO A 114 3.69 -2.63 6.14
C PRO A 114 2.33 -1.94 6.22
N THR A 115 2.12 -0.95 5.37
CA THR A 115 0.91 -0.11 5.33
C THR A 115 0.13 -0.30 4.03
N SER A 116 -1.16 0.03 4.07
CA SER A 116 -2.01 0.17 2.89
C SER A 116 -2.09 1.63 2.46
N LEU A 117 -2.01 1.90 1.15
CA LEU A 117 -2.32 3.23 0.64
C LEU A 117 -3.83 3.48 0.79
N ASN A 118 -4.21 4.68 1.23
CA ASN A 118 -5.60 5.14 1.24
C ASN A 118 -5.68 6.60 0.76
N ALA A 119 -6.20 6.80 -0.45
CA ALA A 119 -6.30 8.11 -1.09
C ALA A 119 -7.65 8.81 -0.89
N VAL A 120 -8.55 8.29 -0.04
CA VAL A 120 -9.91 8.86 0.12
C VAL A 120 -9.85 10.36 0.48
N SER A 121 -8.96 10.76 1.38
CA SER A 121 -8.76 12.16 1.77
C SER A 121 -8.29 13.06 0.63
N LEU A 122 -7.65 12.49 -0.39
CA LEU A 122 -7.09 13.20 -1.54
C LEU A 122 -8.05 13.29 -2.72
N LEU A 123 -9.24 12.67 -2.63
CA LEU A 123 -10.19 12.64 -3.75
C LEU A 123 -10.51 14.03 -4.32
N PRO A 124 -10.78 15.09 -3.53
CA PRO A 124 -11.02 16.42 -4.08
C PRO A 124 -9.85 16.92 -4.93
N THR A 125 -8.62 16.74 -4.43
CA THR A 125 -7.40 17.16 -5.13
C THR A 125 -7.17 16.34 -6.40
N LEU A 126 -7.38 15.03 -6.36
CA LEU A 126 -7.22 14.16 -7.54
C LEU A 126 -8.26 14.45 -8.61
N ILE A 127 -9.49 14.80 -8.21
CA ILE A 127 -10.56 15.24 -9.12
C ILE A 127 -10.18 16.58 -9.76
N ASP A 128 -9.70 17.55 -8.98
CA ASP A 128 -9.28 18.87 -9.47
C ASP A 128 -8.11 18.77 -10.48
N ILE A 129 -7.15 17.86 -10.23
CA ILE A 129 -6.06 17.56 -11.17
C ILE A 129 -6.57 16.93 -12.48
N GLY A 130 -7.79 16.37 -12.50
CA GLY A 130 -8.35 15.70 -13.67
C GLY A 130 -7.97 14.22 -13.78
N ILE A 131 -7.69 13.54 -12.65
CA ILE A 131 -7.44 12.10 -12.66
C ILE A 131 -8.70 11.33 -13.07
N ALA A 132 -8.58 10.55 -14.14
CA ALA A 132 -9.71 9.88 -14.77
C ALA A 132 -10.12 8.59 -14.06
N ALA A 133 -9.20 7.95 -13.33
CA ALA A 133 -9.47 6.68 -12.67
C ALA A 133 -8.67 6.45 -11.40
N ILE A 134 -9.31 5.76 -10.46
CA ILE A 134 -8.71 5.27 -9.22
C ILE A 134 -8.56 3.75 -9.31
N LYS A 135 -7.32 3.28 -9.21
CA LYS A 135 -6.95 1.86 -9.18
C LYS A 135 -6.94 1.33 -7.74
N ILE A 136 -7.38 0.09 -7.57
CA ILE A 136 -7.35 -0.62 -6.28
C ILE A 136 -6.51 -1.90 -6.37
N GLU A 137 -6.04 -2.40 -5.23
CA GLU A 137 -5.37 -3.71 -5.16
C GLU A 137 -6.40 -4.82 -5.34
N GLY A 138 -6.26 -5.65 -6.38
CA GLY A 138 -7.23 -6.69 -6.71
C GLY A 138 -6.67 -8.10 -6.65
N ARG A 139 -5.35 -8.28 -6.52
CA ARG A 139 -4.75 -9.60 -6.63
C ARG A 139 -5.05 -10.44 -5.38
N GLN A 140 -5.58 -11.65 -5.58
CA GLN A 140 -5.89 -12.60 -4.51
C GLN A 140 -6.78 -11.96 -3.42
N ARG A 141 -7.78 -11.17 -3.84
CA ARG A 141 -8.75 -10.55 -2.93
C ARG A 141 -10.07 -11.33 -2.93
N SER A 142 -10.71 -11.38 -1.78
CA SER A 142 -12.02 -12.04 -1.65
C SER A 142 -13.12 -11.20 -2.33
N PRO A 143 -14.25 -11.82 -2.74
CA PRO A 143 -15.40 -11.07 -3.22
C PRO A 143 -15.88 -10.00 -2.23
N ARG A 144 -15.78 -10.29 -0.92
CA ARG A 144 -16.13 -9.33 0.15
C ARG A 144 -15.22 -8.11 0.14
N TYR A 145 -13.91 -8.29 0.02
CA TYR A 145 -12.96 -7.18 -0.10
C TYR A 145 -13.34 -6.28 -1.28
N VAL A 146 -13.59 -6.88 -2.45
CA VAL A 146 -13.92 -6.13 -3.67
C VAL A 146 -15.20 -5.32 -3.46
N ALA A 147 -16.25 -5.94 -2.92
CA ALA A 147 -17.51 -5.26 -2.65
C ALA A 147 -17.35 -4.07 -1.68
N ASP A 148 -16.64 -4.27 -0.57
CA ASP A 148 -16.42 -3.23 0.43
C ASP A 148 -15.60 -2.06 -0.14
N VAL A 149 -14.46 -2.35 -0.75
CA VAL A 149 -13.54 -1.32 -1.26
C VAL A 149 -14.16 -0.53 -2.41
N VAL A 150 -14.77 -1.21 -3.39
CA VAL A 150 -15.41 -0.54 -4.52
C VAL A 150 -16.63 0.26 -4.05
N GLY A 151 -17.44 -0.29 -3.14
CA GLY A 151 -18.61 0.40 -2.59
C GLY A 151 -18.22 1.69 -1.86
N VAL A 152 -17.21 1.63 -0.99
CA VAL A 152 -16.71 2.82 -0.27
C VAL A 152 -16.12 3.85 -1.24
N LEU A 153 -15.22 3.44 -2.14
CA LEU A 153 -14.59 4.38 -3.06
C LEU A 153 -15.60 5.02 -4.01
N ARG A 154 -16.59 4.26 -4.50
CA ARG A 154 -17.66 4.82 -5.33
C ARG A 154 -18.44 5.90 -4.58
N ALA A 155 -18.89 5.59 -3.36
CA ALA A 155 -19.61 6.55 -2.51
C ALA A 155 -18.77 7.79 -2.21
N ALA A 156 -17.49 7.61 -1.89
CA ALA A 156 -16.57 8.72 -1.61
C ALA A 156 -16.31 9.59 -2.84
N ILE A 157 -16.12 9.00 -4.03
CA ILE A 157 -15.96 9.76 -5.28
C ILE A 157 -17.24 10.53 -5.60
N ASP A 158 -18.41 9.91 -5.46
CA ASP A 158 -19.69 10.58 -5.73
C ASP A 158 -19.93 11.77 -4.80
N ASP A 159 -19.56 11.64 -3.53
CA ASP A 159 -19.64 12.71 -2.53
C ASP A 159 -18.64 13.84 -2.84
N ALA A 160 -17.40 13.49 -3.18
CA ALA A 160 -16.36 14.46 -3.55
C ALA A 160 -16.71 15.23 -4.83
N CYS A 161 -17.33 14.58 -5.82
CA CYS A 161 -17.80 15.25 -7.05
C CYS A 161 -18.97 16.20 -6.78
N ARG A 162 -19.80 15.92 -5.77
CA ARG A 162 -20.99 16.75 -5.44
C ARG A 162 -20.60 18.05 -4.75
N ASP A 163 -19.74 17.98 -3.75
CA ASP A 163 -19.27 19.16 -3.00
C ASP A 163 -17.81 18.99 -2.55
N PRO A 164 -16.83 19.23 -3.46
CA PRO A 164 -15.42 19.01 -3.15
C PRO A 164 -14.90 19.90 -2.02
N LYS A 165 -15.54 21.07 -1.79
CA LYS A 165 -15.11 22.02 -0.73
C LYS A 165 -15.52 21.56 0.67
N ARG A 166 -16.57 20.76 0.79
CA ARG A 166 -17.06 20.21 2.06
C ARG A 166 -16.75 18.73 2.24
N PHE A 167 -16.08 18.12 1.27
CA PHE A 167 -15.73 16.72 1.33
C PHE A 167 -14.84 16.42 2.54
N ALA A 168 -15.21 15.40 3.29
CA ALA A 168 -14.39 14.82 4.35
C ALA A 168 -14.59 13.29 4.36
N PRO A 169 -13.54 12.48 4.53
CA PRO A 169 -13.67 11.03 4.66
C PRO A 169 -14.55 10.67 5.85
N ARG A 170 -15.69 10.01 5.59
CA ARG A 170 -16.62 9.60 6.65
C ARG A 170 -16.03 8.48 7.51
N GLN A 171 -16.43 8.43 8.77
CA GLN A 171 -15.89 7.46 9.73
C GLN A 171 -16.20 6.01 9.30
N GLU A 172 -17.39 5.76 8.76
CA GLU A 172 -17.78 4.43 8.27
C GLU A 172 -16.93 3.94 7.10
N TRP A 173 -16.47 4.86 6.24
CA TRP A 173 -15.58 4.55 5.12
C TRP A 173 -14.19 4.18 5.64
N GLN A 174 -13.66 4.99 6.57
CA GLN A 174 -12.38 4.75 7.19
C GLN A 174 -12.36 3.42 7.95
N ALA A 175 -13.41 3.11 8.72
CA ALA A 175 -13.55 1.83 9.42
C ALA A 175 -13.63 0.66 8.44
N THR A 176 -14.39 0.80 7.35
CA THR A 176 -14.52 -0.28 6.36
C THR A 176 -13.21 -0.55 5.63
N LEU A 177 -12.52 0.49 5.18
CA LEU A 177 -11.22 0.36 4.52
C LEU A 177 -10.12 -0.08 5.49
N GLY A 178 -10.15 0.38 6.74
CA GLY A 178 -9.19 0.00 7.79
C GLY A 178 -9.15 -1.51 8.03
N ARG A 179 -10.29 -2.20 7.99
CA ARG A 179 -10.35 -3.68 8.09
C ARG A 179 -9.61 -4.42 6.97
N HIS A 180 -9.34 -3.73 5.87
CA HIS A 180 -8.65 -4.26 4.70
C HIS A 180 -7.23 -3.70 4.57
N ALA A 181 -6.78 -2.92 5.56
CA ALA A 181 -5.44 -2.36 5.60
C ALA A 181 -4.41 -3.40 6.06
N GLU A 182 -3.23 -3.38 5.46
CA GLU A 182 -2.14 -4.23 5.88
C GLU A 182 -1.61 -3.75 7.24
N GLY A 183 -1.39 -4.67 8.18
CA GLY A 183 -0.92 -4.35 9.53
C GLY A 183 -1.84 -3.40 10.30
N ASP A 184 -3.11 -3.29 9.91
CA ASP A 184 -4.09 -2.30 10.42
C ASP A 184 -3.64 -0.83 10.28
N GLN A 185 -2.74 -0.55 9.33
CA GLN A 185 -2.16 0.78 9.12
C GLN A 185 -2.42 1.30 7.71
N VAL A 186 -2.78 2.59 7.62
CA VAL A 186 -2.97 3.29 6.34
C VAL A 186 -1.99 4.45 6.19
N THR A 187 -1.57 4.69 4.97
CA THR A 187 -0.69 5.79 4.59
C THR A 187 -1.21 6.47 3.33
N GLN A 188 -0.83 7.72 3.10
CA GLN A 188 -0.94 8.32 1.75
C GLN A 188 0.28 8.02 0.89
N GLY A 189 1.29 7.35 1.44
CA GLY A 189 2.48 6.90 0.74
C GLY A 189 3.24 8.06 0.10
N ALA A 190 3.62 7.91 -1.17
CA ALA A 190 4.37 8.94 -1.89
C ALA A 190 3.59 10.24 -2.11
N TYR A 191 2.26 10.24 -1.95
CA TYR A 191 1.42 11.43 -2.18
C TYR A 191 1.74 12.57 -1.21
N GLU A 192 2.08 12.25 0.04
CA GLU A 192 2.42 13.24 1.08
C GLU A 192 3.92 13.36 1.37
N ARG A 193 4.76 12.42 0.91
CA ARG A 193 6.19 12.43 1.24
C ARG A 193 6.89 13.65 0.63
N PRO A 194 7.45 14.58 1.43
CA PRO A 194 8.51 15.43 0.96
C PRO A 194 9.72 14.51 0.81
N TRP A 195 10.03 14.07 -0.40
CA TRP A 195 11.31 13.41 -0.65
C TRP A 195 12.41 14.36 -0.15
N ARG A 196 13.21 13.90 0.81
CA ARG A 196 14.51 14.49 1.13
C ARG A 196 15.52 14.03 0.08
#